data_AF-A0A1M4E6M1-F1
#
_entry.id   AF-A0A1M4E6M1-F1
#
_cell.length_a   1.000
_cell.length_b   1.000
_cell.length_c   1.000
_cell.angle_alpha   90.00
_cell.angle_beta   90.00
_cell.angle_gamma   90.00
#
_symmetry.space_group_name_H-M   'P 1'
#
loop_
_entity.id
_entity.type
_entity.pdbx_description
1 polymer ?
#
loop_
_entity_poly.entity_id
_entity_poly.type
_entity_poly.pdbx_seq_one_letter_code
_entity_poly.pdbx_strand_id
1 'polypeptide(L)'
;MRAKQAAERERARQGMIAGDERYLPVRDKGPARKFARDWVDSRRLPSQYFLPFSLVILLATWVPWPMAIRAQVLGYVVTIGWPIMMIGVLFTSVYVSWKVKKLVAEKLPGESVKGVGFYAAMRALQIRKLRFPPPQLLPGGKPVPPKR
;
A
#
# COMPACT_ATOMS: atom_id res chain seq x y z
N MET A 1 22.79 -23.25 -20.04
CA MET A 1 21.34 -22.91 -19.93
C MET A 1 20.97 -22.22 -18.60
N ARG A 2 21.33 -22.75 -17.42
CA ARG A 2 20.98 -22.15 -16.11
C ARG A 2 21.51 -20.72 -15.88
N ALA A 3 22.74 -20.42 -16.32
CA ALA A 3 23.32 -19.07 -16.17
C ALA A 3 22.61 -17.99 -17.00
N LYS A 4 22.15 -18.31 -18.22
CA LYS A 4 21.38 -17.38 -19.06
C LYS A 4 19.99 -17.08 -18.46
N GLN A 5 19.32 -18.11 -17.94
CA GLN A 5 18.03 -17.95 -17.24
C GLN A 5 18.16 -17.16 -15.94
N ALA A 6 19.26 -17.33 -15.19
CA ALA A 6 19.54 -16.53 -14.00
C ALA A 6 19.77 -15.05 -14.37
N ALA A 7 20.56 -14.78 -15.41
CA ALA A 7 20.82 -13.42 -15.89
C ALA A 7 19.56 -12.71 -16.40
N GLU A 8 18.66 -13.40 -17.10
CA GLU A 8 17.37 -12.83 -17.52
C GLU A 8 16.44 -12.53 -16.34
N ARG A 9 16.39 -13.40 -15.33
CA ARG A 9 15.63 -13.13 -14.10
C ARG A 9 16.20 -11.94 -13.35
N GLU A 10 17.52 -11.81 -13.28
CA GLU A 10 18.20 -10.67 -12.65
C GLU A 10 17.86 -9.36 -13.39
N ARG A 11 17.92 -9.37 -14.73
CA ARG A 11 17.54 -8.21 -15.56
C ARG A 11 16.07 -7.85 -15.43
N ALA A 12 15.17 -8.83 -15.42
CA ALA A 12 13.75 -8.59 -15.19
C ALA A 12 13.52 -7.99 -13.80
N ARG A 13 14.21 -8.49 -12.78
CA ARG A 13 14.15 -7.97 -11.40
C ARG A 13 14.69 -6.55 -11.30
N GLN A 14 15.81 -6.26 -11.96
CA GLN A 14 16.39 -4.92 -12.03
C GLN A 14 15.49 -3.95 -12.80
N GLY A 15 14.90 -4.37 -13.92
CA GLY A 15 13.93 -3.58 -14.67
C GLY A 15 12.66 -3.27 -13.87
N MET A 16 12.18 -4.24 -13.07
CA MET A 16 11.06 -4.02 -12.14
C MET A 16 11.42 -3.04 -11.01
N ILE A 17 12.64 -3.12 -10.47
CA ILE A 17 13.13 -2.19 -9.43
C ILE A 17 13.32 -0.79 -10.01
N ALA A 18 13.84 -0.69 -11.23
CA ALA A 18 14.01 0.56 -11.95
C ALA A 18 12.66 1.19 -12.36
N GLY A 19 11.58 0.42 -12.33
CA GLY A 19 10.25 0.90 -12.68
C GLY A 19 9.97 0.92 -14.18
N ASP A 20 10.74 0.18 -14.98
CA ASP A 20 10.54 0.05 -16.41
C ASP A 20 9.19 -0.64 -16.69
N GLU A 21 8.31 0.06 -17.41
CA GLU A 21 6.95 -0.38 -17.73
C GLU A 21 6.91 -1.70 -18.51
N ARG A 22 8.02 -2.07 -19.18
CA ARG A 22 8.16 -3.33 -19.91
C ARG A 22 8.09 -4.55 -18.98
N TYR A 23 8.63 -4.42 -17.77
CA TYR A 23 8.71 -5.51 -16.79
C TYR A 23 7.58 -5.48 -15.75
N LEU A 24 6.67 -4.51 -15.83
CA LEU A 24 5.51 -4.43 -14.94
C LEU A 24 4.42 -5.43 -15.36
N PRO A 25 3.66 -6.00 -14.41
CA PRO A 25 2.45 -6.76 -14.72
C PRO A 25 1.45 -5.90 -15.50
N VAL A 26 0.69 -6.50 -16.42
CA VAL A 26 -0.29 -5.80 -17.27
C VAL A 26 -1.28 -4.94 -16.47
N ARG A 27 -1.63 -5.36 -15.24
CA ARG A 27 -2.49 -4.65 -14.29
C ARG A 27 -1.90 -3.34 -13.73
N ASP A 28 -0.58 -3.20 -13.74
CA ASP A 28 0.17 -2.08 -13.16
C ASP A 28 0.72 -1.11 -14.23
N LYS A 29 0.51 -1.45 -15.51
CA LYS A 29 0.94 -0.65 -16.66
C LYS A 29 0.03 0.55 -16.88
N GLY A 30 0.60 1.58 -17.51
CA GLY A 30 -0.10 2.78 -17.94
C GLY A 30 0.12 3.99 -17.03
N PRO A 31 0.06 5.21 -17.60
CA PRO A 31 0.39 6.45 -16.90
C PRO A 31 -0.59 6.75 -15.76
N ALA A 32 -1.87 6.40 -15.88
CA ALA A 32 -2.84 6.55 -14.80
C ALA A 32 -2.51 5.68 -13.57
N ARG A 33 -2.07 4.44 -13.79
CA ARG A 33 -1.66 3.50 -12.72
C ARG A 33 -0.35 3.92 -12.10
N LYS A 34 0.61 4.40 -12.91
CA LYS A 34 1.87 4.98 -12.44
C LYS A 34 1.62 6.17 -11.53
N PHE A 35 0.79 7.12 -11.96
CA PHE A 35 0.40 8.27 -11.15
C PHE A 35 -0.25 7.85 -9.82
N ALA A 36 -1.15 6.86 -9.87
CA ALA A 36 -1.78 6.32 -8.66
C ALA A 36 -0.74 5.74 -7.68
N ARG A 37 0.26 4.99 -8.17
CA ARG A 37 1.35 4.44 -7.35
C ARG A 37 2.15 5.56 -6.70
N ASP A 38 2.61 6.51 -7.50
CA ASP A 38 3.46 7.63 -7.05
C ASP A 38 2.73 8.52 -6.03
N TRP A 39 1.45 8.77 -6.26
CA TRP A 39 0.61 9.58 -5.36
C TRP A 39 0.40 8.91 -3.99
N VAL A 40 0.20 7.59 -3.99
CA VAL A 40 0.05 6.78 -2.76
C VAL A 40 1.39 6.65 -2.03
N ASP A 41 2.47 6.40 -2.75
CA ASP A 41 3.80 6.17 -2.19
C ASP A 41 4.46 7.46 -1.65
N SER A 42 4.08 8.62 -2.18
CA SER A 42 4.53 9.93 -1.67
C SER A 42 3.86 10.38 -0.37
N ARG A 43 2.80 9.70 0.10
CA ARG A 43 2.04 10.09 1.30
C ARG A 43 2.15 9.08 2.44
N ARG A 44 2.00 9.57 3.67
CA ARG A 44 1.76 8.72 4.84
C ARG A 44 0.26 8.51 4.98
N LEU A 45 -0.19 7.28 4.80
CA LEU A 45 -1.61 6.92 4.83
C LEU A 45 -1.89 6.08 6.09
N PRO A 46 -2.97 6.35 6.86
CA PRO A 46 -3.30 5.55 8.03
C PRO A 46 -3.40 4.05 7.75
N SER A 47 -3.91 3.70 6.57
CA SER A 47 -4.03 2.32 6.08
C SER A 47 -2.71 1.53 6.06
N GLN A 48 -1.55 2.20 5.96
CA GLN A 48 -0.25 1.52 5.97
C GLN A 48 0.12 0.95 7.36
N TYR A 49 -0.52 1.46 8.42
CA TYR A 49 -0.36 1.01 9.80
C TYR A 49 -1.37 -0.08 10.17
N PHE A 50 -2.20 -0.54 9.23
CA PHE A 50 -3.15 -1.62 9.49
C PHE A 50 -2.48 -2.86 10.07
N LEU A 51 -1.42 -3.39 9.44
CA LEU A 51 -0.76 -4.60 9.95
C LEU A 51 -0.16 -4.41 11.36
N PRO A 52 0.66 -3.37 11.66
CA PRO A 52 1.18 -3.21 13.02
C PRO A 52 0.06 -2.98 14.04
N PHE A 53 -1.02 -2.27 13.68
CA PHE A 53 -2.16 -2.08 14.57
C PHE A 53 -2.91 -3.39 14.86
N SER A 54 -3.16 -4.19 13.81
CA SER A 54 -3.73 -5.55 13.94
C SER A 54 -2.89 -6.45 14.82
N LEU A 55 -1.55 -6.38 14.69
CA LEU A 55 -0.63 -7.14 15.55
C LEU A 55 -0.73 -6.69 17.01
N VAL A 56 -0.80 -5.38 17.28
CA VAL A 56 -0.98 -4.85 18.64
C VAL A 56 -2.29 -5.33 19.26
N ILE A 57 -3.39 -5.26 18.50
CA ILE A 57 -4.71 -5.77 18.90
C ILE A 57 -4.62 -7.26 19.23
N LEU A 58 -4.00 -8.06 18.36
CA LEU A 58 -3.88 -9.51 18.55
C LEU A 58 -2.99 -9.86 19.74
N LEU A 59 -1.88 -9.15 19.94
CA LEU A 59 -1.06 -9.34 21.14
C LEU A 59 -1.83 -8.96 22.40
N ALA A 60 -2.61 -7.88 22.37
CA ALA A 60 -3.46 -7.50 23.50
C ALA A 60 -4.52 -8.57 23.84
N THR A 61 -4.94 -9.41 22.90
CA THR A 61 -5.86 -10.53 23.21
C THR A 61 -5.13 -11.79 23.70
N TRP A 62 -3.88 -11.99 23.31
CA TRP A 62 -3.07 -13.16 23.70
C TRP A 62 -2.30 -12.98 25.01
N VAL A 63 -2.06 -11.73 25.44
CA VAL A 63 -1.41 -11.46 26.73
C VAL A 63 -2.31 -11.95 27.88
N PRO A 64 -1.78 -12.73 28.83
CA PRO A 64 -2.53 -13.20 29.98
C PRO A 64 -2.71 -12.05 30.99
N TRP A 65 -3.74 -11.24 30.78
CA TRP A 65 -4.10 -10.17 31.70
C TRP A 65 -4.66 -10.73 33.01
N PRO A 66 -4.41 -10.05 34.15
CA PRO A 66 -5.08 -10.36 35.42
C PRO A 66 -6.60 -10.42 35.24
N MET A 67 -7.24 -11.41 35.88
CA MET A 67 -8.68 -11.70 35.70
C MET A 67 -9.56 -10.46 35.93
N ALA A 68 -9.16 -9.59 36.87
CA ALA A 68 -9.87 -8.35 37.20
C ALA A 68 -9.99 -7.36 36.02
N ILE A 69 -8.99 -7.30 35.13
CA ILE A 69 -8.94 -6.34 34.02
C ILE A 69 -9.11 -6.98 32.65
N ARG A 70 -9.00 -8.32 32.55
CA ARG A 70 -9.04 -9.05 31.28
C ARG A 70 -10.32 -8.77 30.47
N ALA A 71 -11.48 -8.78 31.13
CA ALA A 71 -12.76 -8.52 30.47
C ALA A 71 -12.85 -7.09 29.92
N GLN A 72 -12.33 -6.10 30.67
CA GLN A 72 -12.31 -4.70 30.25
C GLN A 72 -11.37 -4.49 29.06
N VAL A 73 -10.14 -5.04 29.13
CA VAL A 73 -9.15 -4.94 28.05
C VAL A 73 -9.69 -5.57 26.77
N LEU A 74 -10.18 -6.80 26.82
CA LEU A 74 -10.77 -7.47 25.66
C LEU A 74 -12.01 -6.72 25.15
N GLY A 75 -12.83 -6.20 26.06
CA GLY A 75 -13.98 -5.35 25.75
C GLY A 75 -13.59 -4.12 24.94
N TYR A 76 -12.58 -3.36 25.37
CA TYR A 76 -12.09 -2.20 24.64
C TYR A 76 -11.43 -2.57 23.31
N VAL A 77 -10.66 -3.65 23.27
CA VAL A 77 -10.03 -4.13 22.03
C VAL A 77 -11.08 -4.44 20.96
N VAL A 78 -12.17 -5.11 21.34
CA VAL A 78 -13.25 -5.50 20.41
C VAL A 78 -14.18 -4.33 20.08
N THR A 79 -14.60 -3.54 21.07
CA THR A 79 -15.61 -2.49 20.87
C THR A 79 -15.04 -1.17 20.35
N ILE A 80 -13.74 -0.91 20.57
CA ILE A 80 -13.09 0.35 20.18
C ILE A 80 -11.96 0.07 19.19
N GLY A 81 -11.03 -0.84 19.53
CA GLY A 81 -9.83 -1.10 18.72
C GLY A 81 -10.15 -1.54 17.30
N TRP A 82 -10.97 -2.59 17.15
CA TRP A 82 -11.39 -3.11 15.85
C TRP A 82 -12.18 -2.09 15.02
N PRO A 83 -13.23 -1.43 15.54
CA PRO A 83 -13.96 -0.41 14.80
C PRO A 83 -13.11 0.78 14.36
N ILE A 84 -12.26 1.33 15.23
CA ILE A 84 -11.38 2.46 14.87
C ILE A 84 -10.44 2.06 13.73
N MET A 85 -9.86 0.87 13.79
CA MET A 85 -8.99 0.37 12.74
C MET A 85 -9.75 0.21 11.41
N MET A 86 -10.94 -0.41 11.44
CA MET A 86 -11.79 -0.61 10.26
C MET A 86 -12.23 0.72 9.64
N ILE A 87 -12.68 1.67 10.46
CA ILE A 87 -13.06 3.01 10.01
C ILE A 87 -11.86 3.72 9.39
N GLY A 88 -10.68 3.66 10.03
CA GLY A 88 -9.46 4.29 9.50
C GLY A 88 -9.05 3.72 8.14
N VAL A 89 -9.12 2.40 7.99
CA VAL A 89 -8.85 1.69 6.72
C VAL A 89 -9.86 2.07 5.65
N LEU A 90 -11.15 2.02 5.97
CA LEU A 90 -12.24 2.30 5.03
C LEU A 90 -12.19 3.76 4.57
N PHE A 91 -12.09 4.70 5.52
CA PHE A 91 -11.98 6.12 5.25
C PHE A 91 -10.78 6.43 4.35
N THR A 92 -9.61 5.88 4.68
CA THR A 92 -8.41 6.08 3.86
C THR A 92 -8.60 5.51 2.46
N SER A 93 -9.19 4.32 2.33
CA SER A 93 -9.42 3.67 1.04
C SER A 93 -10.36 4.48 0.14
N VAL A 94 -11.46 4.98 0.69
CA VAL A 94 -12.43 5.83 -0.03
C VAL A 94 -11.78 7.17 -0.41
N TYR A 95 -11.09 7.81 0.52
CA TYR A 95 -10.41 9.08 0.29
C TYR A 95 -9.37 8.97 -0.83
N VAL A 96 -8.49 7.96 -0.76
CA VAL A 96 -7.45 7.71 -1.77
C VAL A 96 -8.06 7.43 -3.13
N SER A 97 -9.08 6.57 -3.19
CA SER A 97 -9.76 6.21 -4.44
C SER A 97 -10.36 7.44 -5.12
N TRP A 98 -11.11 8.26 -4.35
CA TRP A 98 -11.73 9.47 -4.87
C TRP A 98 -10.71 10.51 -5.31
N LYS A 99 -9.69 10.77 -4.48
CA LYS A 99 -8.69 11.80 -4.75
C LYS A 99 -7.79 11.45 -5.94
N VAL A 100 -7.36 10.20 -6.06
CA VAL A 100 -6.55 9.75 -7.20
C VAL A 100 -7.37 9.80 -8.48
N LYS A 101 -8.63 9.35 -8.46
CA LYS A 101 -9.51 9.42 -9.63
C LYS A 101 -9.67 10.86 -10.13
N LYS A 102 -9.89 11.82 -9.22
CA LYS A 102 -10.00 13.25 -9.55
C LYS A 102 -8.71 13.78 -10.18
N LEU A 103 -7.56 13.50 -9.56
CA LEU A 103 -6.27 14.00 -10.03
C LEU A 103 -5.82 13.38 -11.37
N VAL A 104 -6.16 12.12 -11.63
CA VAL A 104 -5.89 11.49 -12.93
C VAL A 104 -6.75 12.14 -14.00
N ALA A 105 -8.03 12.39 -13.73
CA ALA A 105 -8.90 13.08 -14.68
C ALA A 105 -8.41 14.51 -15.01
N GLU A 106 -7.86 15.22 -14.02
CA GLU A 106 -7.32 16.58 -14.19
C GLU A 106 -5.96 16.59 -14.91
N LYS A 107 -5.04 15.67 -14.58
CA LYS A 107 -3.65 15.69 -15.08
C LYS A 107 -3.40 14.86 -16.32
N LEU A 108 -4.26 13.87 -16.60
CA LEU A 108 -4.14 12.95 -17.72
C LEU A 108 -5.47 12.92 -18.50
N PRO A 109 -5.86 14.04 -19.14
CA PRO A 109 -7.05 14.08 -19.98
C PRO A 109 -6.84 13.13 -21.17
N GLY A 110 -7.65 12.05 -21.24
CA GLY A 110 -7.56 11.02 -22.28
C GLY A 110 -7.20 9.62 -21.77
N GLU A 111 -6.78 9.50 -20.51
CA GLU A 111 -6.50 8.20 -19.89
C GLU A 111 -7.71 7.61 -19.17
N SER A 112 -7.76 6.27 -19.13
CA SER A 112 -8.86 5.57 -18.48
C SER A 112 -8.74 5.65 -16.96
N VAL A 113 -9.62 6.44 -16.34
CA VAL A 113 -9.80 6.49 -14.88
C VAL A 113 -10.46 5.23 -14.29
N LYS A 114 -10.93 4.30 -15.15
CA LYS A 114 -11.69 3.13 -14.71
C LYS A 114 -10.80 2.18 -13.88
N GLY A 115 -11.19 1.96 -12.63
CA GLY A 115 -10.51 1.07 -11.69
C GLY A 115 -9.20 1.61 -11.10
N VAL A 116 -8.76 2.83 -11.47
CA VAL A 116 -7.51 3.44 -10.95
C VAL A 116 -7.65 3.78 -9.47
N GLY A 117 -8.81 4.31 -9.06
CA GLY A 117 -9.10 4.60 -7.65
C GLY A 117 -9.09 3.35 -6.78
N PHE A 118 -9.75 2.26 -7.23
CA PHE A 118 -9.77 0.98 -6.50
C PHE A 118 -8.36 0.40 -6.32
N TYR A 119 -7.54 0.48 -7.36
CA TYR A 119 -6.15 0.06 -7.27
C TYR A 119 -5.31 0.91 -6.33
N ALA A 120 -5.50 2.23 -6.35
CA ALA A 120 -4.84 3.12 -5.41
C ALA A 120 -5.22 2.77 -3.95
N ALA A 121 -6.49 2.46 -3.70
CA ALA A 121 -6.97 2.01 -2.39
C ALA A 121 -6.33 0.67 -1.97
N MET A 122 -6.32 -0.33 -2.86
CA MET A 122 -5.67 -1.63 -2.59
C MET A 122 -4.18 -1.46 -2.29
N ARG A 123 -3.49 -0.59 -3.03
CA ARG A 123 -2.08 -0.28 -2.78
C ARG A 123 -1.86 0.46 -1.46
N ALA A 124 -2.79 1.34 -1.07
CA ALA A 124 -2.72 2.07 0.19
C ALA A 124 -2.82 1.13 1.41
N LEU A 125 -3.53 0.01 1.29
CA LEU A 125 -3.66 -1.00 2.36
C LEU A 125 -2.40 -1.85 2.55
N GLN A 126 -1.62 -2.04 1.48
CA GLN A 126 -0.37 -2.79 1.57
C GLN A 126 0.68 -1.99 2.35
N ILE A 127 1.45 -2.72 3.17
CA ILE A 127 2.62 -2.16 3.84
C ILE A 127 3.64 -1.75 2.79
N ARG A 128 4.21 -0.57 2.95
CA ARG A 128 5.18 0.02 2.02
C ARG A 128 6.31 -0.93 1.59
N LYS A 129 6.83 -1.75 2.51
CA LYS A 129 7.89 -2.73 2.22
C LYS A 129 7.41 -3.97 1.45
N LEU A 130 6.12 -4.31 1.57
CA LEU A 130 5.51 -5.46 0.91
C LEU A 130 4.78 -5.10 -0.40
N ARG A 131 4.73 -3.80 -0.75
CA ARG A 131 4.13 -3.33 -1.99
C ARG A 131 4.91 -3.87 -3.19
N PHE A 132 4.18 -4.49 -4.10
CA PHE A 132 4.69 -4.89 -5.41
C PHE A 132 3.93 -4.11 -6.48
N PRO A 133 4.59 -3.42 -7.43
CA PRO A 133 6.03 -3.12 -7.55
C PRO A 133 6.56 -2.23 -6.40
N PRO A 134 7.88 -2.21 -6.15
CA PRO A 134 8.47 -1.43 -5.06
C PRO A 134 8.18 0.07 -5.21
N PRO A 135 8.02 0.80 -4.10
CA PRO A 135 7.75 2.24 -4.14
C PRO A 135 8.96 3.00 -4.68
N GLN A 136 8.73 3.89 -5.64
CA GLN A 136 9.79 4.73 -6.25
C GLN A 136 9.99 6.07 -5.51
N LEU A 137 8.99 6.49 -4.72
CA LEU A 137 9.00 7.76 -4.00
C LEU A 137 8.88 7.53 -2.50
N LEU A 138 9.75 8.16 -1.72
CA LEU A 138 9.68 8.30 -0.27
C LEU A 138 8.49 9.15 0.16
N PRO A 139 8.00 9.00 1.42
CA PRO A 139 6.99 9.91 1.95
C PRO A 139 7.53 11.35 1.89
N GLY A 140 6.73 12.28 1.37
CA GLY A 140 7.18 13.65 1.07
C GLY A 140 7.66 13.85 -0.38
N GLY A 141 7.57 12.82 -1.24
CA GLY A 141 7.80 12.96 -2.68
C GLY A 141 9.27 12.91 -3.12
N LYS A 142 10.21 12.62 -2.21
CA LYS A 142 11.63 12.44 -2.57
C LYS A 142 11.81 11.10 -3.33
N PRO A 143 12.61 11.04 -4.41
CA PRO A 143 12.95 9.77 -5.05
C PRO A 143 13.64 8.81 -4.06
N VAL A 144 13.35 7.51 -4.15
CA VAL A 144 14.09 6.50 -3.39
C VAL A 144 15.52 6.45 -3.94
N PRO A 145 16.56 6.65 -3.09
CA PRO A 145 17.94 6.60 -3.57
C PRO A 145 18.25 5.21 -4.14
N PRO A 146 19.00 5.12 -5.25
CA PRO A 146 19.37 3.84 -5.83
C PRO A 146 20.15 3.03 -4.79
N LYS A 147 19.76 1.78 -4.61
CA LYS A 147 20.43 0.85 -3.71
C LYS A 147 21.82 0.59 -4.31
N ARG A 148 22.87 1.16 -3.68
CA ARG A 148 24.27 0.87 -4.01
C ARG A 148 24.56 -0.61 -3.77
#